data_AF-A0A939LMS5-F1
#
_entry.id   AF-A0A939LMS5-F1
#
_cell.length_a   1.000
_cell.length_b   1.000
_cell.length_c   1.000
_cell.angle_alpha   90.00
_cell.angle_beta   90.00
_cell.angle_gamma   90.00
#
_symmetry.space_group_name_H-M   'P 1'
#
loop_
_entity.id
_entity.type
_entity.pdbx_description
1 polymer ?
#
loop_
_entity_poly.entity_id
_entity_poly.type
_entity_poly.pdbx_seq_one_letter_code
_entity_poly.pdbx_strand_id
1 'polypeptide(L)'
;MTEQAPAPMTRRELRLAREAASAAATDRTARPSAAATPASAPAAPPAPTTPAEPAVVRAAPPVAPTPPLTRRALREAERAACRAPFAVLPALPLPGPVAGAAHPTPTRPSVGRPRGDGRRRAARPPRSRAAMLSPVAAAVAAGALLTSGLVQASADHTARAQAEAVESAEAMRIEEGERRARVDLTAASRLTGQAAAHAADRRTEALDAALAAVQDADSVVATATPVLSDEALATLDQAVADLTELIDQSPDPAGLSATASSTLPTPGTASGASTGAGTTSVAEAAGAEPAPETAAAEALEAARRAPATSRSSATRTPTPETTTAQGPTPDEQPVDAETAVELLDLEVSERMEAAAELVSSLSADVRASADAAITEAQAREAAEAAAAAELARKVAAVEAAPNGAIPTSLLCEPESAPGELLRCDAAEALDRLNEAYRADVGRDLDVVSTYRTFAEQAALRESRPSLAAPAGSSNHGAGIAVDFGGFGGLGDFSSRNYRWMVENGAEYGWYHPRVMQPGGSGPLEPWHWEYGTDGY
;
A
#
# COMPACT_ATOMS: atom_id res chain seq x y z
N MET A 1 -24.29 -11.48 53.30
CA MET A 1 -23.24 -12.36 52.74
C MET A 1 -22.76 -11.69 51.48
N THR A 2 -21.46 -11.51 51.29
CA THR A 2 -20.93 -10.74 50.14
C THR A 2 -20.74 -11.69 48.97
N GLU A 3 -21.55 -11.55 47.93
CA GLU A 3 -21.49 -12.41 46.75
C GLU A 3 -20.31 -12.01 45.87
N GLN A 4 -19.39 -12.95 45.64
CA GLN A 4 -18.11 -12.66 45.02
C GLN A 4 -18.22 -12.94 43.51
N ALA A 5 -18.13 -11.87 42.70
CA ALA A 5 -18.25 -11.96 41.25
C ALA A 5 -17.22 -12.95 40.65
N PRO A 6 -17.62 -13.76 39.65
CA PRO A 6 -16.73 -14.76 39.06
C PRO A 6 -15.55 -14.10 38.35
N ALA A 7 -14.37 -14.72 38.44
CA ALA A 7 -13.18 -14.24 37.76
C ALA A 7 -13.34 -14.30 36.22
N PRO A 8 -12.78 -13.34 35.47
CA PRO A 8 -12.90 -13.31 34.02
C PRO A 8 -12.20 -14.52 33.38
N MET A 9 -12.93 -15.26 32.54
CA MET A 9 -12.39 -16.43 31.82
C MET A 9 -11.25 -16.03 30.88
N THR A 10 -10.21 -16.87 30.82
CA THR A 10 -9.11 -16.69 29.87
C THR A 10 -9.57 -16.97 28.44
N ARG A 11 -8.83 -16.42 27.45
CA ARG A 11 -9.07 -16.71 26.02
C ARG A 11 -9.03 -18.22 25.70
N ARG A 12 -8.33 -19.04 26.49
CA ARG A 12 -8.28 -20.49 26.35
C ARG A 12 -9.59 -21.16 26.79
N GLU A 13 -10.17 -20.73 27.91
CA GLU A 13 -11.44 -21.26 28.42
C GLU A 13 -12.61 -20.85 27.53
N LEU A 14 -12.63 -19.59 27.09
CA LEU A 14 -13.60 -19.11 26.08
C LEU A 14 -13.55 -19.91 24.77
N ARG A 15 -12.36 -20.30 24.32
CA ARG A 15 -12.19 -21.17 23.15
C ARG A 15 -12.75 -22.57 23.40
N LEU A 16 -12.38 -23.21 24.52
CA LEU A 16 -12.86 -24.55 24.88
C LEU A 16 -14.38 -24.60 25.07
N ALA A 17 -14.98 -23.55 25.63
CA ALA A 17 -16.43 -23.42 25.75
C ALA A 17 -17.14 -23.35 24.38
N ARG A 18 -16.58 -22.60 23.42
CA ARG A 18 -17.09 -22.56 22.03
C ARG A 18 -16.93 -23.90 21.31
N GLU A 19 -15.79 -24.56 21.45
CA GLU A 19 -15.54 -25.88 20.87
C GLU A 19 -16.51 -26.94 21.44
N ALA A 20 -16.78 -26.92 22.76
CA ALA A 20 -17.77 -27.78 23.39
C ALA A 20 -19.22 -27.50 22.95
N ALA A 21 -19.62 -26.22 22.85
CA ALA A 21 -20.95 -25.84 22.36
C ALA A 21 -21.17 -26.28 20.90
N SER A 22 -20.15 -26.15 20.04
CA SER A 22 -20.21 -26.61 18.65
C SER A 22 -20.38 -28.13 18.54
N ALA A 23 -19.76 -28.91 19.41
CA ALA A 23 -19.91 -30.37 19.44
C ALA A 23 -21.30 -30.83 19.92
N ALA A 24 -21.94 -30.07 20.82
CA ALA A 24 -23.30 -30.34 21.29
C ALA A 24 -24.39 -30.05 20.23
N ALA A 25 -24.09 -29.22 19.24
CA ALA A 25 -25.01 -28.88 18.15
C ALA A 25 -25.07 -29.98 17.06
N THR A 26 -23.94 -30.63 16.75
CA THR A 26 -23.85 -31.63 15.68
C THR A 26 -24.40 -33.01 16.04
N ASP A 27 -24.41 -33.40 17.33
CA ASP A 27 -25.01 -34.68 17.76
C ASP A 27 -26.55 -34.67 17.68
N ARG A 28 -27.17 -33.48 17.81
CA ARG A 28 -28.64 -33.34 17.90
C ARG A 28 -29.36 -33.50 16.55
N THR A 29 -28.66 -33.52 15.42
CA THR A 29 -29.26 -33.68 14.08
C THR A 29 -29.20 -35.12 13.54
N ALA A 30 -28.61 -36.06 14.28
CA ALA A 30 -28.17 -37.36 13.75
C ALA A 30 -28.95 -38.60 14.22
N ARG A 31 -30.26 -38.50 14.57
CA ARG A 31 -31.04 -39.70 14.93
C ARG A 31 -32.56 -39.63 14.68
N PRO A 32 -33.11 -40.41 13.73
CA PRO A 32 -34.53 -40.77 13.73
C PRO A 32 -34.79 -41.91 14.72
N SER A 33 -35.96 -41.92 15.37
CA SER A 33 -36.43 -43.04 16.19
C SER A 33 -37.89 -43.34 15.88
N ALA A 34 -38.22 -44.62 15.69
CA ALA A 34 -39.56 -45.07 15.33
C ALA A 34 -40.08 -46.08 16.35
N ALA A 35 -41.32 -45.89 16.80
CA ALA A 35 -42.11 -46.82 17.60
C ALA A 35 -43.61 -46.62 17.28
N ALA A 36 -44.46 -47.58 17.64
CA ALA A 36 -45.75 -47.80 16.96
C ALA A 36 -47.03 -47.38 17.74
N THR A 37 -48.08 -47.21 16.93
CA THR A 37 -49.55 -47.29 17.09
C THR A 37 -50.12 -48.23 18.19
N PRO A 38 -51.46 -48.26 18.49
CA PRO A 38 -52.63 -47.75 17.72
C PRO A 38 -53.79 -47.06 18.50
N ALA A 39 -54.77 -46.45 17.79
CA ALA A 39 -56.22 -46.66 18.01
C ALA A 39 -57.15 -45.97 16.96
N SER A 40 -58.25 -46.67 16.61
CA SER A 40 -59.59 -46.23 16.13
C SER A 40 -59.81 -45.11 15.08
N ALA A 41 -60.59 -45.46 14.04
CA ALA A 41 -61.38 -44.53 13.20
C ALA A 41 -62.82 -44.39 13.74
N PRO A 42 -63.69 -43.52 13.16
CA PRO A 42 -64.62 -44.05 12.16
C PRO A 42 -65.11 -43.09 11.03
N ALA A 43 -65.59 -43.72 9.94
CA ALA A 43 -66.66 -43.30 9.01
C ALA A 43 -66.62 -41.95 8.24
N ALA A 44 -67.00 -42.00 6.95
CA ALA A 44 -67.23 -40.85 6.08
C ALA A 44 -68.54 -40.99 5.27
N PRO A 45 -69.28 -39.89 5.01
CA PRO A 45 -70.35 -39.79 4.01
C PRO A 45 -69.89 -38.99 2.74
N PRO A 46 -70.71 -38.90 1.66
CA PRO A 46 -70.16 -38.89 0.29
C PRO A 46 -70.04 -37.51 -0.42
N ALA A 47 -69.33 -37.52 -1.55
CA ALA A 47 -69.00 -36.37 -2.39
C ALA A 47 -70.05 -36.03 -3.47
N PRO A 48 -70.12 -34.75 -3.93
CA PRO A 48 -70.79 -34.36 -5.17
C PRO A 48 -69.82 -33.85 -6.28
N THR A 49 -69.93 -34.48 -7.45
CA THR A 49 -69.77 -33.92 -8.83
C THR A 49 -68.84 -32.72 -9.13
N THR A 50 -67.86 -32.97 -9.99
CA THR A 50 -67.02 -31.99 -10.73
C THR A 50 -67.81 -31.16 -11.77
N PRO A 51 -67.33 -29.95 -12.09
CA PRO A 51 -67.36 -29.47 -13.49
C PRO A 51 -66.03 -28.88 -14.00
N ALA A 52 -65.70 -29.21 -15.25
CA ALA A 52 -64.80 -28.59 -16.24
C ALA A 52 -63.60 -27.68 -15.82
N GLU A 53 -62.40 -28.07 -16.26
CA GLU A 53 -61.22 -27.19 -16.38
C GLU A 53 -61.30 -26.25 -17.61
N PRO A 54 -60.75 -25.01 -17.53
CA PRO A 54 -60.18 -24.31 -18.68
C PRO A 54 -58.70 -24.68 -18.88
N ALA A 55 -58.20 -24.60 -20.12
CA ALA A 55 -56.92 -25.18 -20.51
C ALA A 55 -55.68 -24.50 -19.88
N VAL A 56 -54.80 -25.31 -19.28
CA VAL A 56 -53.48 -24.88 -18.78
C VAL A 56 -52.48 -24.74 -19.93
N VAL A 57 -51.82 -23.58 -20.03
CA VAL A 57 -50.70 -23.37 -20.96
C VAL A 57 -49.51 -24.23 -20.52
N ARG A 58 -49.01 -25.06 -21.44
CA ARG A 58 -47.97 -26.06 -21.17
C ARG A 58 -46.59 -25.42 -20.98
N ALA A 59 -46.27 -25.07 -19.74
CA ALA A 59 -44.94 -24.60 -19.35
C ALA A 59 -43.83 -25.61 -19.74
N ALA A 60 -42.64 -25.10 -20.06
CA ALA A 60 -41.46 -25.92 -20.32
C ALA A 60 -40.99 -26.64 -19.03
N PRO A 61 -40.41 -27.85 -19.13
CA PRO A 61 -39.88 -28.54 -17.96
C PRO A 61 -38.71 -27.74 -17.35
N PRO A 62 -38.55 -27.74 -16.01
CA PRO A 62 -37.43 -27.06 -15.37
C PRO A 62 -36.10 -27.69 -15.81
N VAL A 63 -35.14 -26.86 -16.20
CA VAL A 63 -33.77 -27.29 -16.46
C VAL A 63 -33.15 -27.72 -15.12
N ALA A 64 -32.75 -28.98 -15.02
CA ALA A 64 -32.10 -29.50 -13.82
C ALA A 64 -30.76 -28.77 -13.58
N PRO A 65 -30.43 -28.38 -12.34
CA PRO A 65 -29.17 -27.71 -12.04
C PRO A 65 -28.00 -28.64 -12.38
N THR A 66 -27.03 -28.12 -13.13
CA THR A 66 -25.85 -28.89 -13.53
C THR A 66 -25.03 -29.25 -12.29
N PRO A 67 -24.69 -30.53 -12.04
CA PRO A 67 -23.90 -30.89 -10.87
C PRO A 67 -22.50 -30.27 -10.97
N PRO A 68 -21.89 -29.86 -9.84
CA PRO A 68 -20.57 -29.20 -9.85
C PRO A 68 -19.52 -30.12 -10.47
N LEU A 69 -18.73 -29.56 -11.40
CA LEU A 69 -17.72 -30.32 -12.13
C LEU A 69 -16.68 -30.91 -11.17
N THR A 70 -16.58 -32.24 -11.17
CA THR A 70 -15.59 -32.93 -10.33
C THR A 70 -14.17 -32.55 -10.76
N ARG A 71 -13.19 -32.61 -9.84
CA ARG A 71 -11.76 -32.42 -10.16
C ARG A 71 -11.23 -33.35 -11.27
N ARG A 72 -11.93 -34.46 -11.55
CA ARG A 72 -11.65 -35.34 -12.68
C ARG A 72 -12.13 -34.74 -14.00
N ALA A 73 -13.35 -34.19 -14.04
CA ALA A 73 -13.92 -33.56 -15.23
C ALA A 73 -13.09 -32.36 -15.71
N LEU A 74 -12.60 -31.49 -14.79
CA LEU A 74 -11.68 -30.42 -15.16
C LEU A 74 -10.41 -30.98 -15.82
N ARG A 75 -9.75 -31.97 -15.20
CA ARG A 75 -8.52 -32.57 -15.72
C ARG A 75 -8.71 -33.32 -17.05
N GLU A 76 -9.90 -33.83 -17.33
CA GLU A 76 -10.25 -34.42 -18.62
C GLU A 76 -10.52 -33.34 -19.68
N ALA A 77 -11.10 -32.19 -19.31
CA ALA A 77 -11.27 -31.03 -20.18
C ALA A 77 -9.94 -30.31 -20.53
N GLU A 78 -9.06 -30.07 -19.53
CA GLU A 78 -7.70 -29.55 -19.73
C GLU A 78 -6.92 -30.39 -20.75
N ARG A 79 -7.01 -31.72 -20.62
CA ARG A 79 -6.36 -32.69 -21.53
C ARG A 79 -6.98 -32.75 -22.92
N ALA A 80 -8.23 -32.30 -23.09
CA ALA A 80 -8.85 -32.14 -24.39
C ALA A 80 -8.40 -30.82 -25.06
N ALA A 81 -8.32 -29.71 -24.29
CA ALA A 81 -7.83 -28.43 -24.78
C ALA A 81 -6.39 -28.53 -25.31
N CYS A 82 -5.48 -29.19 -24.59
CA CYS A 82 -4.10 -29.45 -25.03
C CYS A 82 -3.96 -30.44 -26.21
N ARG A 83 -5.06 -30.85 -26.86
CA ARG A 83 -5.07 -31.75 -28.03
C ARG A 83 -5.77 -31.19 -29.26
N ALA A 84 -6.29 -29.96 -29.21
CA ALA A 84 -6.86 -29.29 -30.38
C ALA A 84 -5.73 -28.80 -31.32
N PRO A 85 -5.72 -29.18 -32.62
CA PRO A 85 -4.75 -28.67 -33.58
C PRO A 85 -5.09 -27.24 -34.00
N PHE A 86 -4.09 -26.36 -34.05
CA PHE A 86 -4.23 -25.02 -34.62
C PHE A 86 -4.55 -25.07 -36.12
N ALA A 87 -5.47 -24.23 -36.58
CA ALA A 87 -5.74 -24.04 -38.00
C ALA A 87 -4.66 -23.18 -38.67
N VAL A 88 -4.33 -23.49 -39.92
CA VAL A 88 -3.24 -22.85 -40.68
C VAL A 88 -3.79 -22.16 -41.92
N LEU A 89 -3.29 -20.95 -42.20
CA LEU A 89 -3.33 -20.29 -43.52
C LEU A 89 -1.90 -19.86 -43.93
N PRO A 90 -1.62 -19.70 -45.23
CA PRO A 90 -0.32 -20.11 -45.79
C PRO A 90 0.77 -19.02 -45.86
N ALA A 91 2.01 -19.48 -46.07
CA ALA A 91 3.22 -18.65 -46.18
C ALA A 91 4.08 -19.00 -47.41
N LEU A 92 4.84 -18.02 -47.91
CA LEU A 92 5.91 -18.14 -48.92
C LEU A 92 6.92 -16.98 -48.73
N PRO A 93 8.21 -17.10 -49.13
CA PRO A 93 9.09 -18.26 -48.97
C PRO A 93 10.48 -17.88 -48.37
N LEU A 94 11.30 -18.89 -48.05
CA LEU A 94 12.67 -18.76 -47.49
C LEU A 94 13.74 -18.38 -48.55
N PRO A 95 14.99 -18.10 -48.12
CA PRO A 95 16.03 -19.09 -48.45
C PRO A 95 17.15 -19.32 -47.39
N GLY A 96 17.73 -20.53 -47.41
CA GLY A 96 19.16 -20.76 -47.19
C GLY A 96 19.70 -21.01 -45.77
N PRO A 97 20.19 -22.23 -45.44
CA PRO A 97 20.85 -22.54 -44.17
C PRO A 97 22.39 -22.70 -44.27
N VAL A 98 23.09 -22.58 -43.14
CA VAL A 98 24.47 -23.09 -42.91
C VAL A 98 24.53 -23.72 -41.51
N ALA A 99 25.37 -24.74 -41.30
CA ALA A 99 25.50 -25.50 -40.06
C ALA A 99 26.95 -25.50 -39.52
N GLY A 100 27.17 -25.75 -38.21
CA GLY A 100 28.53 -25.84 -37.67
C GLY A 100 28.70 -26.06 -36.14
N ALA A 101 28.72 -27.33 -35.73
CA ALA A 101 29.54 -27.95 -34.67
C ALA A 101 30.03 -27.19 -33.39
N ALA A 102 29.63 -27.74 -32.23
CA ALA A 102 30.46 -28.24 -31.11
C ALA A 102 31.48 -27.35 -30.34
N HIS A 103 31.43 -27.46 -29.01
CA HIS A 103 32.50 -27.05 -28.07
C HIS A 103 33.78 -27.89 -28.21
N PRO A 104 34.93 -27.41 -27.71
CA PRO A 104 35.38 -27.94 -26.41
C PRO A 104 35.98 -26.90 -25.43
N THR A 105 36.09 -27.30 -24.16
CA THR A 105 36.73 -26.54 -23.05
C THR A 105 38.27 -26.60 -23.06
N PRO A 106 38.98 -25.53 -22.68
CA PRO A 106 40.40 -25.58 -22.32
C PRO A 106 40.62 -25.77 -20.81
N THR A 107 41.52 -26.68 -20.43
CA THR A 107 42.01 -26.84 -19.05
C THR A 107 43.20 -25.92 -18.74
N ARG A 108 43.34 -25.46 -17.49
CA ARG A 108 44.48 -24.65 -17.05
C ARG A 108 45.76 -25.51 -16.88
N PRO A 109 46.90 -25.12 -17.47
CA PRO A 109 48.20 -25.64 -17.07
C PRO A 109 48.73 -24.90 -15.83
N SER A 110 49.42 -25.61 -14.94
CA SER A 110 50.16 -25.02 -13.80
C SER A 110 51.59 -24.69 -14.21
N VAL A 111 52.04 -23.45 -13.98
CA VAL A 111 53.40 -23.00 -14.30
C VAL A 111 54.28 -22.98 -13.05
N GLY A 112 55.25 -23.90 -13.00
CA GLY A 112 56.27 -23.95 -11.96
C GLY A 112 57.28 -22.79 -12.09
N ARG A 113 57.74 -22.25 -10.95
CA ARG A 113 58.59 -21.06 -10.87
C ARG A 113 60.06 -21.43 -10.63
N PRO A 114 60.98 -21.23 -11.60
CA PRO A 114 62.41 -21.22 -11.32
C PRO A 114 62.84 -19.86 -10.76
N ARG A 115 63.77 -19.85 -9.79
CA ARG A 115 64.51 -18.65 -9.37
C ARG A 115 66.00 -18.93 -9.47
N GLY A 116 66.62 -18.44 -10.55
CA GLY A 116 68.05 -18.59 -10.81
C GLY A 116 68.86 -17.36 -10.39
N ASP A 117 69.59 -17.51 -9.27
CA ASP A 117 70.95 -17.01 -9.05
C ASP A 117 71.26 -15.48 -9.01
N GLY A 118 72.45 -15.13 -8.49
CA GLY A 118 73.31 -14.24 -9.27
C GLY A 118 73.63 -12.80 -8.82
N ARG A 119 73.55 -12.41 -7.53
CA ARG A 119 74.15 -11.11 -7.10
C ARG A 119 75.56 -11.26 -6.50
N ARG A 120 76.55 -10.86 -7.29
CA ARG A 120 77.98 -10.79 -6.92
C ARG A 120 78.25 -9.72 -5.85
N ARG A 121 79.25 -9.94 -5.00
CA ARG A 121 80.01 -8.89 -4.29
C ARG A 121 81.51 -9.14 -4.46
N ALA A 122 82.29 -8.07 -4.59
CA ALA A 122 83.74 -8.13 -4.79
C ALA A 122 84.50 -7.82 -3.48
N ALA A 123 85.71 -8.35 -3.35
CA ALA A 123 86.66 -8.03 -2.28
C ALA A 123 88.11 -8.01 -2.81
N ARG A 124 89.00 -7.27 -2.15
CA ARG A 124 90.39 -7.01 -2.58
C ARG A 124 91.39 -8.09 -2.09
N PRO A 125 92.55 -8.25 -2.77
CA PRO A 125 93.58 -9.24 -2.42
C PRO A 125 94.69 -8.71 -1.48
N PRO A 126 95.42 -9.59 -0.78
CA PRO A 126 96.71 -9.25 -0.15
C PRO A 126 97.91 -10.12 -0.59
N ARG A 127 98.92 -9.46 -1.14
CA ARG A 127 100.39 -9.69 -1.04
C ARG A 127 100.95 -11.09 -0.68
N SER A 128 101.40 -11.79 -1.72
CA SER A 128 102.79 -12.31 -1.92
C SER A 128 103.57 -13.02 -0.78
N ARG A 129 104.03 -14.25 -1.07
CA ARG A 129 105.36 -14.78 -0.70
C ARG A 129 106.03 -15.42 -1.94
N ALA A 130 107.36 -15.53 -1.95
CA ALA A 130 108.15 -15.85 -3.13
C ALA A 130 108.81 -17.25 -3.08
N ALA A 131 109.06 -17.85 -4.25
CA ALA A 131 109.94 -19.00 -4.45
C ALA A 131 110.57 -18.98 -5.86
N MET A 132 111.75 -19.58 -5.98
CA MET A 132 112.82 -19.31 -6.95
C MET A 132 112.60 -19.67 -8.43
N LEU A 133 113.15 -18.79 -9.27
CA LEU A 133 113.79 -18.96 -10.59
C LEU A 133 114.14 -20.38 -11.10
N SER A 134 113.88 -20.62 -12.40
CA SER A 134 114.93 -20.96 -13.41
C SER A 134 114.42 -20.82 -14.87
N PRO A 135 115.30 -20.75 -15.90
CA PRO A 135 114.99 -20.16 -17.21
C PRO A 135 114.61 -21.19 -18.31
N VAL A 136 114.23 -20.82 -19.55
CA VAL A 136 115.15 -20.51 -20.69
C VAL A 136 114.38 -19.88 -21.89
N ALA A 137 114.98 -18.83 -22.51
CA ALA A 137 114.81 -18.33 -23.90
C ALA A 137 113.41 -17.87 -24.42
N ALA A 138 113.29 -17.07 -25.50
CA ALA A 138 114.14 -15.98 -26.04
C ALA A 138 113.35 -15.19 -27.13
N ALA A 139 113.78 -13.95 -27.40
CA ALA A 139 113.54 -13.13 -28.60
C ALA A 139 112.10 -12.81 -29.07
N VAL A 140 111.77 -11.51 -29.14
CA VAL A 140 111.41 -10.75 -30.37
C VAL A 140 111.07 -9.31 -29.94
N ALA A 141 111.79 -8.30 -30.44
CA ALA A 141 111.58 -6.90 -30.08
C ALA A 141 111.91 -5.96 -31.26
N ALA A 142 110.92 -5.71 -32.12
CA ALA A 142 111.00 -4.69 -33.18
C ALA A 142 109.60 -4.20 -33.62
N GLY A 143 108.64 -5.11 -33.85
CA GLY A 143 107.30 -4.76 -34.34
C GLY A 143 106.36 -4.09 -33.31
N ALA A 144 106.78 -3.91 -32.06
CA ALA A 144 105.90 -3.59 -30.93
C ALA A 144 105.35 -2.15 -30.91
N LEU A 145 106.06 -1.17 -31.49
CA LEU A 145 105.70 0.26 -31.31
C LEU A 145 104.69 0.78 -32.34
N LEU A 146 104.73 0.31 -33.60
CA LEU A 146 103.67 0.60 -34.58
C LEU A 146 102.39 -0.20 -34.30
N THR A 147 102.52 -1.43 -33.79
CA THR A 147 101.37 -2.23 -33.35
C THR A 147 100.72 -1.66 -32.10
N SER A 148 101.49 -1.18 -31.11
CA SER A 148 100.91 -0.53 -29.91
C SER A 148 100.05 0.68 -30.27
N GLY A 149 100.48 1.54 -31.20
CA GLY A 149 99.67 2.68 -31.65
C GLY A 149 98.32 2.29 -32.25
N LEU A 150 98.31 1.25 -33.11
CA LEU A 150 97.08 0.70 -33.69
C LEU A 150 96.20 -0.04 -32.67
N VAL A 151 96.81 -0.72 -31.70
CA VAL A 151 96.09 -1.41 -30.62
C VAL A 151 95.46 -0.39 -29.66
N GLN A 152 96.17 0.67 -29.29
CA GLN A 152 95.60 1.79 -28.53
C GLN A 152 94.43 2.41 -29.30
N ALA A 153 94.60 2.79 -30.57
CA ALA A 153 93.54 3.40 -31.38
C ALA A 153 92.33 2.47 -31.57
N SER A 154 92.56 1.16 -31.72
CA SER A 154 91.50 0.14 -31.81
C SER A 154 90.74 -0.01 -30.47
N ALA A 155 91.44 -0.03 -29.35
CA ALA A 155 90.84 -0.03 -28.02
C ALA A 155 90.02 1.26 -27.76
N ASP A 156 90.54 2.41 -28.18
CA ASP A 156 89.89 3.71 -28.05
C ASP A 156 88.64 3.83 -28.96
N HIS A 157 88.68 3.23 -30.16
CA HIS A 157 87.54 3.19 -31.08
C HIS A 157 86.47 2.20 -30.62
N THR A 158 86.86 1.04 -30.10
CA THR A 158 85.91 0.06 -29.54
C THR A 158 85.30 0.53 -28.23
N ALA A 159 86.05 1.26 -27.38
CA ALA A 159 85.50 1.90 -26.18
C ALA A 159 84.47 2.99 -26.52
N ARG A 160 84.71 3.83 -27.54
CA ARG A 160 83.72 4.81 -28.03
C ARG A 160 82.48 4.13 -28.59
N ALA A 161 82.65 3.16 -29.48
CA ALA A 161 81.53 2.39 -30.03
C ALA A 161 80.72 1.63 -28.96
N GLN A 162 81.36 1.18 -27.87
CA GLN A 162 80.66 0.59 -26.71
C GLN A 162 79.90 1.63 -25.89
N ALA A 163 80.43 2.85 -25.72
CA ALA A 163 79.70 3.94 -25.07
C ALA A 163 78.47 4.36 -25.89
N GLU A 164 78.64 4.59 -27.19
CA GLU A 164 77.57 4.90 -28.16
C GLU A 164 76.50 3.79 -28.21
N ALA A 165 76.90 2.52 -28.11
CA ALA A 165 75.98 1.37 -28.04
C ALA A 165 75.21 1.29 -26.70
N VAL A 166 75.79 1.74 -25.59
CA VAL A 166 75.08 1.83 -24.30
C VAL A 166 74.12 3.01 -24.28
N GLU A 167 74.53 4.18 -24.79
CA GLU A 167 73.72 5.39 -24.87
C GLU A 167 72.50 5.20 -25.79
N SER A 168 72.69 4.62 -26.98
CA SER A 168 71.57 4.26 -27.86
C SER A 168 70.66 3.17 -27.28
N ALA A 169 71.21 2.21 -26.52
CA ALA A 169 70.42 1.25 -25.76
C ALA A 169 69.74 1.85 -24.51
N GLU A 170 70.04 3.10 -24.13
CA GLU A 170 69.32 3.86 -23.10
C GLU A 170 68.24 4.74 -23.71
N ALA A 171 68.54 5.46 -24.80
CA ALA A 171 67.54 6.19 -25.58
C ALA A 171 66.38 5.28 -26.02
N MET A 172 66.68 4.09 -26.57
CA MET A 172 65.67 3.11 -27.00
C MET A 172 64.85 2.53 -25.84
N ARG A 173 65.43 2.43 -24.63
CA ARG A 173 64.70 2.03 -23.41
C ARG A 173 63.77 3.14 -22.91
N ILE A 174 64.17 4.40 -23.05
CA ILE A 174 63.34 5.57 -22.73
C ILE A 174 62.17 5.66 -23.72
N GLU A 175 62.43 5.58 -25.02
CA GLU A 175 61.40 5.63 -26.06
C GLU A 175 60.36 4.50 -25.92
N GLU A 176 60.79 3.26 -25.64
CA GLU A 176 59.85 2.18 -25.38
C GLU A 176 59.06 2.39 -24.07
N GLY A 177 59.68 2.98 -23.04
CA GLY A 177 59.01 3.39 -21.81
C GLY A 177 57.91 4.43 -22.06
N GLU A 178 58.21 5.50 -22.80
CA GLU A 178 57.21 6.50 -23.21
C GLU A 178 56.14 5.92 -24.12
N ARG A 179 56.49 4.96 -24.99
CA ARG A 179 55.52 4.30 -25.87
C ARG A 179 54.54 3.45 -25.06
N ARG A 180 55.02 2.70 -24.07
CA ARG A 180 54.18 1.94 -23.13
C ARG A 180 53.29 2.91 -22.35
N ALA A 181 53.86 3.93 -21.70
CA ALA A 181 53.09 4.95 -20.97
C ALA A 181 51.97 5.61 -21.81
N ARG A 182 52.22 5.90 -23.10
CA ARG A 182 51.19 6.40 -24.03
C ARG A 182 50.09 5.38 -24.33
N VAL A 183 50.43 4.10 -24.48
CA VAL A 183 49.44 3.01 -24.66
C VAL A 183 48.63 2.80 -23.39
N ASP A 184 49.29 2.77 -22.23
CA ASP A 184 48.67 2.56 -20.93
C ASP A 184 47.70 3.71 -20.59
N LEU A 185 48.10 4.97 -20.83
CA LEU A 185 47.24 6.16 -20.70
C LEU A 185 46.03 6.11 -21.66
N THR A 186 46.23 5.65 -22.90
CA THR A 186 45.14 5.51 -23.89
C THR A 186 44.18 4.38 -23.50
N ALA A 187 44.67 3.33 -22.85
CA ALA A 187 43.85 2.25 -22.32
C ALA A 187 43.05 2.71 -21.10
N ALA A 188 43.68 3.42 -20.15
CA ALA A 188 43.00 4.01 -18.99
C ALA A 188 41.90 4.98 -19.41
N SER A 189 42.20 5.96 -20.27
CA SER A 189 41.22 6.93 -20.79
C SER A 189 40.02 6.28 -21.49
N ARG A 190 40.21 5.12 -22.16
CA ARG A 190 39.09 4.33 -22.70
C ARG A 190 38.24 3.68 -21.60
N LEU A 191 38.87 3.14 -20.56
CA LEU A 191 38.15 2.48 -19.47
C LEU A 191 37.31 3.50 -18.67
N THR A 192 37.86 4.67 -18.34
CA THR A 192 37.09 5.80 -17.76
C THR A 192 35.96 6.22 -18.70
N GLY A 193 36.23 6.45 -19.98
CA GLY A 193 35.18 6.79 -20.96
C GLY A 193 34.09 5.72 -21.15
N GLN A 194 34.36 4.45 -20.81
CA GLN A 194 33.37 3.37 -20.78
C GLN A 194 32.63 3.30 -19.43
N ALA A 195 33.27 3.65 -18.32
CA ALA A 195 32.65 3.74 -16.99
C ALA A 195 31.66 4.92 -16.93
N ALA A 196 32.09 6.12 -17.33
CA ALA A 196 31.23 7.30 -17.43
C ALA A 196 30.00 7.07 -18.34
N ALA A 197 30.17 6.40 -19.48
CA ALA A 197 29.05 6.04 -20.36
C ALA A 197 28.08 5.07 -19.67
N HIS A 198 28.59 4.05 -18.97
CA HIS A 198 27.75 3.10 -18.24
C HIS A 198 27.01 3.76 -17.07
N ALA A 199 27.64 4.67 -16.33
CA ALA A 199 26.99 5.44 -15.28
C ALA A 199 25.84 6.30 -15.84
N ALA A 200 26.07 7.01 -16.94
CA ALA A 200 25.04 7.80 -17.62
C ALA A 200 23.85 6.95 -18.14
N ASP A 201 24.12 5.78 -18.72
CA ASP A 201 23.07 4.82 -19.12
C ASP A 201 22.24 4.38 -17.91
N ARG A 202 22.89 3.90 -16.84
CA ARG A 202 22.26 3.42 -15.59
C ARG A 202 21.44 4.51 -14.89
N ARG A 203 21.94 5.74 -14.89
CA ARG A 203 21.25 6.92 -14.34
C ARG A 203 20.01 7.30 -15.16
N THR A 204 20.05 7.11 -16.47
CA THR A 204 18.89 7.34 -17.35
C THR A 204 17.80 6.29 -17.06
N GLU A 205 18.18 5.01 -16.98
CA GLU A 205 17.26 3.92 -16.59
C GLU A 205 16.61 4.17 -15.21
N ALA A 206 17.40 4.62 -14.23
CA ALA A 206 16.93 4.96 -12.89
C ALA A 206 15.95 6.16 -12.86
N LEU A 207 16.21 7.22 -13.66
CA LEU A 207 15.34 8.39 -13.76
C LEU A 207 14.00 8.05 -14.44
N ASP A 208 14.02 7.28 -15.54
CA ASP A 208 12.80 6.83 -16.22
C ASP A 208 11.93 5.96 -15.29
N ALA A 209 12.57 5.05 -14.52
CA ALA A 209 11.88 4.22 -13.53
C ALA A 209 11.28 5.05 -12.38
N ALA A 210 12.03 6.04 -11.86
CA ALA A 210 11.58 6.90 -10.76
C ALA A 210 10.38 7.77 -11.16
N LEU A 211 10.45 8.42 -12.34
CA LEU A 211 9.34 9.24 -12.85
C LEU A 211 8.09 8.41 -13.13
N ALA A 212 8.24 7.18 -13.65
CA ALA A 212 7.12 6.26 -13.84
C ALA A 212 6.49 5.82 -12.51
N ALA A 213 7.28 5.56 -11.46
CA ALA A 213 6.79 5.18 -10.14
C ALA A 213 6.00 6.32 -9.46
N VAL A 214 6.51 7.56 -9.53
CA VAL A 214 5.77 8.75 -9.04
C VAL A 214 4.45 8.92 -9.79
N GLN A 215 4.45 8.81 -11.12
CA GLN A 215 3.24 8.95 -11.93
C GLN A 215 2.19 7.85 -11.63
N ASP A 216 2.61 6.61 -11.36
CA ASP A 216 1.67 5.56 -10.91
C ASP A 216 1.09 5.91 -9.54
N ALA A 217 1.94 6.33 -8.60
CA ALA A 217 1.54 6.71 -7.24
C ALA A 217 0.52 7.85 -7.22
N ASP A 218 0.75 8.94 -7.96
CA ASP A 218 -0.22 10.03 -8.12
C ASP A 218 -1.59 9.52 -8.60
N SER A 219 -1.60 8.57 -9.54
CA SER A 219 -2.84 7.99 -10.08
C SER A 219 -3.56 7.06 -9.07
N VAL A 220 -2.78 6.38 -8.22
CA VAL A 220 -3.30 5.54 -7.12
C VAL A 220 -3.87 6.41 -6.01
N VAL A 221 -3.13 7.42 -5.54
CA VAL A 221 -3.60 8.37 -4.52
C VAL A 221 -4.89 9.03 -5.00
N ALA A 222 -4.93 9.58 -6.22
CA ALA A 222 -6.12 10.22 -6.78
C ALA A 222 -7.37 9.31 -6.88
N THR A 223 -7.19 7.98 -6.94
CA THR A 223 -8.31 7.01 -6.94
C THR A 223 -8.60 6.41 -5.56
N ALA A 224 -7.64 6.43 -4.64
CA ALA A 224 -7.77 5.91 -3.28
C ALA A 224 -8.26 6.96 -2.25
N THR A 225 -7.96 8.25 -2.41
CA THR A 225 -8.39 9.33 -1.48
C THR A 225 -9.91 9.36 -1.19
N PRO A 226 -10.82 9.01 -2.12
CA PRO A 226 -12.26 8.96 -1.79
C PRO A 226 -12.69 7.82 -0.87
N VAL A 227 -11.84 6.81 -0.62
CA VAL A 227 -12.20 5.56 0.09
C VAL A 227 -11.21 5.13 1.19
N LEU A 228 -9.98 5.67 1.20
CA LEU A 228 -8.99 5.48 2.26
C LEU A 228 -8.77 6.80 3.02
N SER A 229 -8.40 6.70 4.31
CA SER A 229 -7.99 7.86 5.12
C SER A 229 -6.52 8.24 4.88
N ASP A 230 -6.18 9.51 5.07
CA ASP A 230 -4.82 10.08 4.95
C ASP A 230 -3.73 9.22 5.63
N GLU A 231 -3.97 8.71 6.84
CA GLU A 231 -3.06 7.81 7.59
C GLU A 231 -2.67 6.52 6.81
N ALA A 232 -3.55 6.03 5.93
CA ALA A 232 -3.32 4.85 5.09
C ALA A 232 -2.58 5.20 3.79
N LEU A 233 -2.53 6.48 3.39
CA LEU A 233 -1.80 6.98 2.23
C LEU A 233 -0.40 7.49 2.63
N ALA A 234 -0.24 8.02 3.85
CA ALA A 234 0.96 8.69 4.35
C ALA A 234 2.29 7.92 4.17
N THR A 235 2.27 6.58 4.12
CA THR A 235 3.47 5.77 3.85
C THR A 235 3.87 5.82 2.37
N LEU A 236 2.90 5.83 1.45
CA LEU A 236 3.14 6.05 0.02
C LEU A 236 3.54 7.51 -0.23
N ASP A 237 2.83 8.47 0.37
CA ASP A 237 3.10 9.90 0.21
C ASP A 237 4.53 10.26 0.63
N GLN A 238 5.01 9.72 1.76
CA GLN A 238 6.40 9.90 2.20
C GLN A 238 7.40 9.24 1.25
N ALA A 239 7.13 8.03 0.76
CA ALA A 239 8.03 7.37 -0.20
C ALA A 239 8.11 8.11 -1.54
N VAL A 240 7.00 8.71 -2.00
CA VAL A 240 6.96 9.59 -3.18
C VAL A 240 7.74 10.88 -2.95
N ALA A 241 7.65 11.48 -1.76
CA ALA A 241 8.44 12.66 -1.39
C ALA A 241 9.94 12.34 -1.36
N ASP A 242 10.35 11.25 -0.71
CA ASP A 242 11.75 10.79 -0.62
C ASP A 242 12.33 10.49 -2.02
N LEU A 243 11.54 9.85 -2.90
CA LEU A 243 11.92 9.59 -4.30
C LEU A 243 12.03 10.89 -5.12
N THR A 244 11.12 11.84 -4.91
CA THR A 244 11.15 13.14 -5.59
C THR A 244 12.39 13.95 -5.19
N GLU A 245 12.79 13.92 -3.90
CA GLU A 245 14.04 14.53 -3.46
C GLU A 245 15.28 13.89 -4.13
N LEU A 246 15.29 12.56 -4.34
CA LEU A 246 16.37 11.89 -5.08
C LEU A 246 16.44 12.31 -6.56
N ILE A 247 15.29 12.54 -7.21
CA ILE A 247 15.22 13.06 -8.59
C ILE A 247 15.78 14.50 -8.64
N ASP A 248 15.32 15.39 -7.76
CA ASP A 248 15.76 16.80 -7.70
C ASP A 248 17.25 16.94 -7.36
N GLN A 249 17.80 16.05 -6.53
CA GLN A 249 19.24 15.97 -6.25
C GLN A 249 20.07 15.45 -7.43
N SER A 250 19.45 14.98 -8.52
CA SER A 250 20.09 14.31 -9.66
C SER A 250 19.96 15.06 -11.01
N PRO A 251 20.30 16.36 -11.12
CA PRO A 251 20.10 17.16 -12.34
C PRO A 251 21.06 16.79 -13.50
N ASP A 252 20.55 16.85 -14.73
CA ASP A 252 21.23 16.48 -15.99
C ASP A 252 22.62 17.16 -16.16
N PRO A 253 23.72 16.38 -16.31
CA PRO A 253 25.07 16.93 -16.48
C PRO A 253 25.27 17.76 -17.76
N ALA A 254 24.38 17.66 -18.76
CA ALA A 254 24.40 18.52 -19.94
C ALA A 254 24.30 20.01 -19.58
N GLY A 255 23.54 20.35 -18.52
CA GLY A 255 23.46 21.72 -18.00
C GLY A 255 24.75 22.21 -17.36
N LEU A 256 25.53 21.32 -16.74
CA LEU A 256 26.75 21.68 -16.01
C LEU A 256 27.91 22.03 -16.96
N SER A 257 28.08 21.28 -18.05
CA SER A 257 29.12 21.57 -19.08
C SER A 257 28.94 22.94 -19.75
N ALA A 258 27.70 23.42 -19.88
CA ALA A 258 27.41 24.75 -20.44
C ALA A 258 27.91 25.89 -19.53
N THR A 259 27.85 25.72 -18.20
CA THR A 259 28.29 26.75 -17.24
C THR A 259 29.82 26.81 -17.12
N ALA A 260 30.50 25.66 -17.08
CA ALA A 260 31.96 25.58 -17.00
C ALA A 260 32.65 26.29 -18.17
N SER A 261 32.06 26.22 -19.38
CA SER A 261 32.57 26.86 -20.59
C SER A 261 32.51 28.40 -20.58
N SER A 262 31.81 29.01 -19.62
CA SER A 262 31.57 30.47 -19.58
C SER A 262 32.70 31.29 -18.92
N THR A 263 33.64 30.64 -18.22
CA THR A 263 34.54 31.32 -17.26
C THR A 263 36.02 31.32 -17.68
N LEU A 264 36.32 31.64 -18.96
CA LEU A 264 37.67 31.91 -19.45
C LEU A 264 37.80 33.37 -19.93
N PRO A 265 38.69 34.20 -19.34
CA PRO A 265 38.83 35.60 -19.72
C PRO A 265 39.63 35.75 -21.02
N THR A 266 38.97 36.20 -22.08
CA THR A 266 39.60 36.49 -23.38
C THR A 266 40.50 37.74 -23.29
N PRO A 267 41.75 37.69 -23.80
CA PRO A 267 42.61 38.88 -23.86
C PRO A 267 42.07 39.88 -24.89
N GLY A 268 41.77 41.10 -24.44
CA GLY A 268 41.14 42.12 -25.27
C GLY A 268 42.02 42.62 -26.41
N THR A 269 41.44 42.75 -27.61
CA THR A 269 41.98 43.53 -28.74
C THR A 269 40.97 44.61 -29.10
N ALA A 270 41.45 45.83 -29.37
CA ALA A 270 40.60 47.02 -29.52
C ALA A 270 40.28 47.37 -30.99
N SER A 271 39.37 48.34 -31.16
CA SER A 271 38.83 48.89 -32.42
C SER A 271 37.73 48.05 -33.08
N GLY A 272 36.61 48.63 -33.55
CA GLY A 272 36.26 50.06 -33.59
C GLY A 272 34.79 50.33 -33.94
N ALA A 273 34.45 51.62 -34.08
CA ALA A 273 33.10 52.14 -34.38
C ALA A 273 32.44 51.48 -35.63
N SER A 274 31.11 51.49 -35.81
CA SER A 274 30.26 52.69 -35.81
C SER A 274 28.76 52.36 -35.98
N THR A 275 27.87 53.25 -35.49
CA THR A 275 26.47 53.51 -35.93
C THR A 275 25.44 52.35 -35.92
N GLY A 276 24.16 52.57 -35.61
CA GLY A 276 23.46 53.79 -35.23
C GLY A 276 21.96 53.74 -35.61
N ALA A 277 21.13 54.54 -34.91
CA ALA A 277 19.65 54.60 -34.99
C ALA A 277 18.88 53.35 -34.47
N GLY A 278 17.71 53.51 -33.84
CA GLY A 278 17.11 54.76 -33.36
C GLY A 278 15.73 54.67 -32.69
N THR A 279 15.55 55.52 -31.66
CA THR A 279 14.33 56.28 -31.29
C THR A 279 12.98 55.60 -30.97
N THR A 280 12.55 55.78 -29.70
CA THR A 280 11.16 56.07 -29.20
C THR A 280 10.07 54.99 -29.35
N SER A 281 9.06 54.87 -28.49
CA SER A 281 8.38 55.79 -27.52
C SER A 281 8.01 54.99 -26.23
N VAL A 282 8.02 55.47 -24.97
CA VAL A 282 7.20 56.50 -24.26
C VAL A 282 5.69 56.21 -24.39
N ALA A 283 4.85 56.10 -23.34
CA ALA A 283 4.84 56.79 -22.02
C ALA A 283 4.32 55.98 -20.80
N GLU A 284 4.68 56.47 -19.59
CA GLU A 284 3.94 56.63 -18.30
C GLU A 284 3.06 55.48 -17.71
N ALA A 285 3.16 55.06 -16.43
CA ALA A 285 3.17 55.73 -15.10
C ALA A 285 1.76 55.99 -14.51
N ALA A 286 1.48 55.98 -13.19
CA ALA A 286 2.27 55.83 -11.94
C ALA A 286 1.44 54.99 -10.91
N GLY A 287 1.82 54.71 -9.65
CA GLY A 287 2.98 55.08 -8.81
C GLY A 287 3.08 54.15 -7.58
N ALA A 288 4.19 54.15 -6.83
CA ALA A 288 4.44 54.97 -5.62
C ALA A 288 4.26 54.20 -4.28
N GLU A 289 5.39 53.96 -3.61
CA GLU A 289 5.62 53.33 -2.28
C GLU A 289 5.26 54.26 -1.07
N PRO A 290 5.46 53.92 0.24
CA PRO A 290 6.13 52.74 0.85
C PRO A 290 5.39 52.05 2.03
N ALA A 291 6.06 51.06 2.65
CA ALA A 291 5.71 50.45 3.94
C ALA A 291 5.98 51.35 5.16
N PRO A 292 5.68 50.88 6.40
CA PRO A 292 6.78 50.69 7.36
C PRO A 292 6.66 49.43 8.26
N GLU A 293 7.75 49.13 8.96
CA GLU A 293 7.88 48.09 10.01
C GLU A 293 7.24 48.50 11.35
N THR A 294 6.99 47.55 12.26
CA THR A 294 7.16 47.76 13.72
C THR A 294 7.28 46.44 14.49
N ALA A 295 7.73 46.51 15.76
CA ALA A 295 8.27 45.37 16.53
C ALA A 295 7.34 44.77 17.60
N ALA A 296 7.85 43.74 18.29
CA ALA A 296 7.11 42.78 19.13
C ALA A 296 6.90 43.17 20.63
N ALA A 297 6.15 42.28 21.32
CA ALA A 297 6.28 41.85 22.73
C ALA A 297 5.32 42.37 23.83
N GLU A 298 5.39 41.66 24.98
CA GLU A 298 4.79 41.87 26.34
C GLU A 298 3.33 41.40 26.61
N ALA A 299 2.95 40.81 27.78
CA ALA A 299 3.61 40.17 28.97
C ALA A 299 2.51 39.44 29.87
N LEU A 300 2.61 38.81 31.07
CA LEU A 300 3.60 38.40 32.13
C LEU A 300 2.88 37.39 33.13
N GLU A 301 3.42 36.56 34.06
CA GLU A 301 4.74 35.93 34.32
C GLU A 301 4.66 34.39 34.10
N ALA A 302 3.93 33.52 34.83
CA ALA A 302 3.44 33.50 36.23
C ALA A 302 3.08 32.04 36.66
N ALA A 303 3.38 31.53 37.87
CA ALA A 303 4.41 31.93 38.84
C ALA A 303 4.86 30.74 39.75
N ARG A 304 6.01 30.12 39.43
CA ARG A 304 7.07 29.58 40.34
C ARG A 304 6.74 28.62 41.51
N ARG A 305 7.49 27.50 41.57
CA ARG A 305 8.25 27.14 42.80
C ARG A 305 9.49 26.26 42.54
N ALA A 306 10.59 26.55 43.25
CA ALA A 306 11.78 25.72 43.38
C ALA A 306 12.23 25.73 44.87
N PRO A 307 13.22 24.91 45.27
CA PRO A 307 14.59 25.46 45.34
C PRO A 307 15.70 24.45 44.96
N ALA A 308 16.96 24.89 45.00
CA ALA A 308 18.15 24.11 44.64
C ALA A 308 19.21 24.05 45.77
N THR A 309 20.21 23.18 45.63
CA THR A 309 21.46 23.17 46.41
C THR A 309 22.68 22.89 45.50
N SER A 310 23.87 23.40 45.85
CA SER A 310 24.94 23.67 44.87
C SER A 310 26.36 23.29 45.30
N ARG A 311 27.21 22.92 44.31
CA ARG A 311 28.63 23.32 44.12
C ARG A 311 29.15 22.72 42.78
N SER A 312 29.84 23.46 41.89
CA SER A 312 31.23 24.00 41.94
C SER A 312 32.28 22.89 41.71
N SER A 313 33.34 23.05 40.90
CA SER A 313 34.08 24.27 40.49
C SER A 313 34.53 24.26 39.00
N ALA A 314 35.09 25.36 38.50
CA ALA A 314 35.68 25.50 37.17
C ALA A 314 37.23 25.45 37.18
N THR A 315 37.87 25.29 36.01
CA THR A 315 39.17 25.90 35.60
C THR A 315 39.42 25.65 34.09
N ARG A 316 40.22 26.51 33.43
CA ARG A 316 40.57 26.46 32.00
C ARG A 316 41.94 25.81 31.73
N THR A 317 42.00 25.01 30.66
CA THR A 317 43.06 24.86 29.64
C THR A 317 44.55 24.89 30.05
N PRO A 318 45.33 23.92 29.56
CA PRO A 318 46.57 24.26 28.84
C PRO A 318 46.62 23.73 27.38
N THR A 319 47.62 24.21 26.64
CA THR A 319 47.90 24.01 25.20
C THR A 319 48.25 22.55 24.84
N PRO A 320 47.92 22.06 23.62
CA PRO A 320 48.44 20.78 23.12
C PRO A 320 49.93 20.87 22.75
N GLU A 321 50.70 19.83 23.06
CA GLU A 321 52.09 19.67 22.62
C GLU A 321 52.18 19.02 21.23
N THR A 322 53.27 19.29 20.51
CA THR A 322 53.51 18.75 19.17
C THR A 322 53.90 17.27 19.21
N THR A 323 53.02 16.39 18.76
CA THR A 323 53.37 15.01 18.37
C THR A 323 53.70 14.96 16.89
N THR A 324 54.90 14.50 16.56
CA THR A 324 55.40 14.37 15.18
C THR A 324 54.57 13.39 14.36
N ALA A 325 54.21 13.74 13.14
CA ALA A 325 53.46 12.86 12.24
C ALA A 325 54.31 11.63 11.83
N GLN A 326 53.80 10.45 12.12
CA GLN A 326 54.28 9.20 11.53
C GLN A 326 53.74 9.13 10.09
N GLY A 327 54.64 9.15 9.09
CA GLY A 327 54.23 9.20 7.68
C GLY A 327 53.49 7.94 7.20
N PRO A 328 52.57 8.07 6.22
CA PRO A 328 51.80 6.94 5.70
C PRO A 328 52.68 5.94 4.93
N THR A 329 52.27 4.67 4.93
CA THR A 329 52.88 3.59 4.16
C THR A 329 52.43 3.62 2.70
N PRO A 330 53.35 3.58 1.72
CA PRO A 330 52.99 3.65 0.31
C PRO A 330 52.63 2.27 -0.27
N ASP A 331 51.35 1.89 -0.24
CA ASP A 331 50.81 0.83 -1.13
C ASP A 331 49.28 0.93 -1.40
N GLU A 332 48.63 2.04 -1.00
CA GLU A 332 47.31 2.41 -1.52
C GLU A 332 47.49 3.38 -2.69
N GLN A 333 47.04 3.00 -3.88
CA GLN A 333 46.91 3.95 -4.98
C GLN A 333 45.69 4.84 -4.73
N PRO A 334 45.81 6.18 -4.79
CA PRO A 334 44.63 7.03 -4.73
C PRO A 334 43.76 6.74 -5.96
N VAL A 335 42.48 6.48 -5.73
CA VAL A 335 41.48 6.64 -6.79
C VAL A 335 41.49 8.10 -7.23
N ASP A 336 41.43 8.32 -8.53
CA ASP A 336 41.28 9.65 -9.10
C ASP A 336 39.88 10.19 -8.81
N ALA A 337 39.78 11.53 -8.72
CA ALA A 337 38.53 12.20 -8.38
C ALA A 337 37.43 11.98 -9.44
N GLU A 338 37.81 11.57 -10.65
CA GLU A 338 36.90 11.28 -11.76
C GLU A 338 36.15 9.96 -11.51
N THR A 339 36.86 8.83 -11.30
CA THR A 339 36.22 7.56 -10.95
C THR A 339 35.59 7.55 -9.55
N ALA A 340 36.04 8.42 -8.63
CA ALA A 340 35.32 8.65 -7.38
C ALA A 340 33.94 9.29 -7.58
N VAL A 341 33.74 10.11 -8.62
CA VAL A 341 32.44 10.68 -8.99
C VAL A 341 31.58 9.66 -9.75
N GLU A 342 32.17 8.88 -10.66
CA GLU A 342 31.47 7.78 -11.36
C GLU A 342 30.85 6.76 -10.38
N LEU A 343 31.58 6.41 -9.32
CA LEU A 343 31.08 5.50 -8.26
C LEU A 343 29.91 6.09 -7.46
N LEU A 344 29.90 7.41 -7.24
CA LEU A 344 28.79 8.09 -6.55
C LEU A 344 27.54 8.20 -7.43
N ASP A 345 27.70 8.42 -8.74
CA ASP A 345 26.60 8.49 -9.71
C ASP A 345 25.88 7.13 -9.84
N LEU A 346 26.63 6.03 -9.82
CA LEU A 346 26.10 4.67 -9.74
C LEU A 346 25.38 4.40 -8.41
N GLU A 347 25.95 4.80 -7.26
CA GLU A 347 25.30 4.60 -5.94
C GLU A 347 24.00 5.42 -5.81
N VAL A 348 23.95 6.63 -6.37
CA VAL A 348 22.71 7.43 -6.45
C VAL A 348 21.67 6.73 -7.35
N SER A 349 22.08 6.18 -8.48
CA SER A 349 21.20 5.46 -9.40
C SER A 349 20.60 4.21 -8.76
N GLU A 350 21.41 3.39 -8.08
CA GLU A 350 20.94 2.21 -7.33
C GLU A 350 19.97 2.60 -6.18
N ARG A 351 20.22 3.70 -5.48
CA ARG A 351 19.30 4.22 -4.44
C ARG A 351 17.98 4.72 -5.03
N MET A 352 18.02 5.36 -6.19
CA MET A 352 16.83 5.87 -6.88
C MET A 352 15.95 4.73 -7.43
N GLU A 353 16.54 3.67 -7.99
CA GLU A 353 15.80 2.46 -8.40
C GLU A 353 15.16 1.75 -7.21
N ALA A 354 15.89 1.56 -6.10
CA ALA A 354 15.34 0.92 -4.90
C ALA A 354 14.17 1.72 -4.29
N ALA A 355 14.21 3.05 -4.36
CA ALA A 355 13.10 3.91 -3.97
C ALA A 355 11.92 3.85 -4.96
N ALA A 356 12.18 3.75 -6.27
CA ALA A 356 11.15 3.54 -7.29
C ALA A 356 10.44 2.18 -7.15
N GLU A 357 11.18 1.11 -6.82
CA GLU A 357 10.60 -0.21 -6.49
C GLU A 357 9.72 -0.14 -5.23
N LEU A 358 10.17 0.58 -4.18
CA LEU A 358 9.39 0.77 -2.96
C LEU A 358 8.09 1.53 -3.21
N VAL A 359 8.14 2.66 -3.93
CA VAL A 359 6.95 3.43 -4.34
C VAL A 359 6.02 2.55 -5.18
N SER A 360 6.55 1.79 -6.14
CA SER A 360 5.75 0.87 -6.97
C SER A 360 5.05 -0.23 -6.14
N SER A 361 5.72 -0.76 -5.11
CA SER A 361 5.12 -1.75 -4.20
C SER A 361 4.02 -1.13 -3.33
N LEU A 362 4.26 0.05 -2.76
CA LEU A 362 3.27 0.76 -1.94
C LEU A 362 2.06 1.19 -2.79
N SER A 363 2.26 1.63 -4.03
CA SER A 363 1.18 1.88 -5.00
C SER A 363 0.37 0.63 -5.34
N ALA A 364 0.96 -0.57 -5.31
CA ALA A 364 0.21 -1.81 -5.47
C ALA A 364 -0.63 -2.15 -4.22
N ASP A 365 -0.06 -2.00 -3.02
CA ASP A 365 -0.74 -2.27 -1.74
C ASP A 365 -1.88 -1.27 -1.45
N VAL A 366 -1.67 0.02 -1.72
CA VAL A 366 -2.70 1.07 -1.59
C VAL A 366 -3.84 0.84 -2.59
N ARG A 367 -3.53 0.52 -3.85
CA ARG A 367 -4.52 0.19 -4.89
C ARG A 367 -5.37 -1.03 -4.48
N ALA A 368 -4.74 -2.11 -4.02
CA ALA A 368 -5.44 -3.30 -3.54
C ALA A 368 -6.31 -3.00 -2.29
N SER A 369 -5.87 -2.08 -1.42
CA SER A 369 -6.63 -1.63 -0.25
C SER A 369 -7.86 -0.79 -0.64
N ALA A 370 -7.71 0.09 -1.64
CA ALA A 370 -8.81 0.87 -2.20
C ALA A 370 -9.85 -0.02 -2.91
N ASP A 371 -9.41 -0.98 -3.74
CA ASP A 371 -10.29 -1.96 -4.38
C ASP A 371 -11.09 -2.79 -3.36
N ALA A 372 -10.46 -3.16 -2.24
CA ALA A 372 -11.11 -3.86 -1.14
C ALA A 372 -12.16 -2.97 -0.43
N ALA A 373 -11.83 -1.72 -0.12
CA ALA A 373 -12.75 -0.76 0.50
C ALA A 373 -13.97 -0.45 -0.39
N ILE A 374 -13.75 -0.28 -1.70
CA ILE A 374 -14.82 -0.13 -2.70
C ILE A 374 -15.71 -1.37 -2.73
N THR A 375 -15.13 -2.57 -2.70
CA THR A 375 -15.88 -3.83 -2.70
C THR A 375 -16.72 -4.00 -1.42
N GLU A 376 -16.19 -3.62 -0.25
CA GLU A 376 -16.92 -3.66 1.02
C GLU A 376 -18.07 -2.64 1.04
N ALA A 377 -17.84 -1.41 0.56
CA ALA A 377 -18.87 -0.39 0.43
C ALA A 377 -20.02 -0.82 -0.50
N GLN A 378 -19.70 -1.39 -1.67
CA GLN A 378 -20.71 -1.94 -2.60
C GLN A 378 -21.47 -3.14 -2.00
N ALA A 379 -20.79 -4.02 -1.28
CA ALA A 379 -21.43 -5.14 -0.60
C ALA A 379 -22.38 -4.67 0.51
N ARG A 380 -22.02 -3.59 1.22
CA ARG A 380 -22.86 -2.94 2.23
C ARG A 380 -24.09 -2.27 1.60
N GLU A 381 -23.92 -1.46 0.56
CA GLU A 381 -25.03 -0.83 -0.17
C GLU A 381 -26.02 -1.89 -0.69
N ALA A 382 -25.50 -2.98 -1.27
CA ALA A 382 -26.32 -4.10 -1.75
C ALA A 382 -27.07 -4.83 -0.61
N ALA A 383 -26.47 -4.94 0.58
CA ALA A 383 -27.12 -5.54 1.75
C ALA A 383 -28.22 -4.63 2.33
N GLU A 384 -27.97 -3.32 2.43
CA GLU A 384 -28.95 -2.32 2.88
C GLU A 384 -30.12 -2.23 1.89
N ALA A 385 -29.87 -2.25 0.58
CA ALA A 385 -30.90 -2.32 -0.45
C ALA A 385 -31.71 -3.64 -0.40
N ALA A 386 -31.07 -4.78 -0.13
CA ALA A 386 -31.75 -6.06 0.03
C ALA A 386 -32.64 -6.10 1.29
N ALA A 387 -32.19 -5.50 2.40
CA ALA A 387 -33.00 -5.36 3.61
C ALA A 387 -34.23 -4.48 3.37
N ALA A 388 -34.07 -3.31 2.71
CA ALA A 388 -35.17 -2.43 2.34
C ALA A 388 -36.19 -3.13 1.41
N ALA A 389 -35.72 -3.95 0.47
CA ALA A 389 -36.59 -4.74 -0.41
C ALA A 389 -37.39 -5.83 0.34
N GLU A 390 -36.78 -6.50 1.32
CA GLU A 390 -37.47 -7.47 2.20
C GLU A 390 -38.48 -6.78 3.12
N LEU A 391 -38.15 -5.62 3.69
CA LEU A 391 -39.06 -4.79 4.47
C LEU A 391 -40.29 -4.39 3.64
N ALA A 392 -40.09 -3.82 2.45
CA ALA A 392 -41.17 -3.45 1.54
C ALA A 392 -42.03 -4.66 1.12
N ARG A 393 -41.41 -5.83 0.88
CA ARG A 393 -42.11 -7.08 0.58
C ARG A 393 -42.98 -7.55 1.76
N LYS A 394 -42.50 -7.44 3.00
CA LYS A 394 -43.29 -7.75 4.20
C LYS A 394 -44.45 -6.77 4.37
N VAL A 395 -44.21 -5.46 4.29
CA VAL A 395 -45.25 -4.42 4.42
C VAL A 395 -46.38 -4.66 3.42
N ALA A 396 -46.08 -4.83 2.13
CA ALA A 396 -47.08 -5.09 1.10
C ALA A 396 -47.84 -6.42 1.32
N ALA A 397 -47.17 -7.45 1.87
CA ALA A 397 -47.82 -8.72 2.21
C ALA A 397 -48.70 -8.64 3.48
N VAL A 398 -48.39 -7.73 4.40
CA VAL A 398 -49.24 -7.40 5.56
C VAL A 398 -50.47 -6.59 5.12
N GLU A 399 -50.29 -5.58 4.26
CA GLU A 399 -51.39 -4.76 3.74
C GLU A 399 -52.36 -5.55 2.85
N ALA A 400 -51.90 -6.62 2.20
CA ALA A 400 -52.73 -7.56 1.46
C ALA A 400 -53.43 -8.62 2.34
N ALA A 401 -53.09 -8.74 3.62
CA ALA A 401 -53.68 -9.73 4.52
C ALA A 401 -54.98 -9.22 5.16
N PRO A 402 -55.99 -10.08 5.41
CA PRO A 402 -57.19 -9.67 6.13
C PRO A 402 -56.87 -9.22 7.56
N ASN A 403 -57.55 -8.17 8.02
CA ASN A 403 -57.36 -7.59 9.34
C ASN A 403 -57.58 -8.64 10.47
N GLY A 404 -56.55 -8.86 11.29
CA GLY A 404 -56.50 -9.88 12.33
C GLY A 404 -56.15 -11.30 11.84
N ALA A 405 -55.74 -11.46 10.59
CA ALA A 405 -55.31 -12.71 9.97
C ALA A 405 -53.91 -12.64 9.34
N ILE A 406 -53.08 -11.70 9.81
CA ILE A 406 -51.68 -11.56 9.38
C ILE A 406 -50.87 -12.76 9.92
N PRO A 407 -50.12 -13.49 9.06
CA PRO A 407 -49.14 -14.47 9.50
C PRO A 407 -48.01 -13.80 10.30
N THR A 408 -47.70 -14.31 11.49
CA THR A 408 -46.69 -13.70 12.39
C THR A 408 -45.28 -13.65 11.79
N SER A 409 -44.96 -14.48 10.79
CA SER A 409 -43.70 -14.42 10.03
C SER A 409 -43.57 -13.22 9.07
N LEU A 410 -44.65 -12.44 8.87
CA LEU A 410 -44.63 -11.16 8.15
C LEU A 410 -44.59 -9.95 9.10
N LEU A 411 -44.82 -10.17 10.40
CA LEU A 411 -44.65 -9.17 11.45
C LEU A 411 -43.18 -9.15 11.90
N CYS A 412 -42.82 -8.13 12.67
CA CYS A 412 -41.55 -8.03 13.39
C CYS A 412 -41.80 -7.70 14.86
N GLU A 413 -40.88 -8.14 15.71
CA GLU A 413 -40.83 -7.86 17.14
C GLU A 413 -39.94 -6.62 17.34
N PRO A 414 -40.43 -5.53 17.97
CA PRO A 414 -39.63 -4.34 18.24
C PRO A 414 -38.61 -4.64 19.36
N GLU A 415 -37.38 -4.15 19.21
CA GLU A 415 -36.30 -4.39 20.19
C GLU A 415 -36.65 -3.82 21.59
N SER A 416 -37.45 -2.75 21.62
CA SER A 416 -37.93 -2.08 22.83
C SER A 416 -39.06 -2.83 23.58
N ALA A 417 -39.79 -3.73 22.91
CA ALA A 417 -40.86 -4.52 23.54
C ALA A 417 -40.85 -5.99 23.07
N PRO A 418 -39.91 -6.82 23.58
CA PRO A 418 -39.81 -8.22 23.23
C PRO A 418 -41.11 -9.01 23.53
N GLY A 419 -41.49 -9.87 22.61
CA GLY A 419 -42.74 -10.64 22.61
C GLY A 419 -43.96 -9.94 21.97
N GLU A 420 -43.91 -8.63 21.73
CA GLU A 420 -44.92 -7.90 20.97
C GLU A 420 -44.67 -8.01 19.45
N LEU A 421 -45.68 -7.72 18.61
CA LEU A 421 -45.60 -7.89 17.16
C LEU A 421 -46.28 -6.73 16.41
N LEU A 422 -45.56 -6.11 15.49
CA LEU A 422 -46.04 -5.04 14.61
C LEU A 422 -45.69 -5.32 13.15
N ARG A 423 -46.30 -4.56 12.23
CA ARG A 423 -45.81 -4.44 10.85
C ARG A 423 -44.38 -3.89 10.93
N CYS A 424 -43.45 -4.43 10.14
CA CYS A 424 -42.02 -4.25 10.43
C CYS A 424 -41.55 -2.78 10.38
N ASP A 425 -42.14 -1.95 9.53
CA ASP A 425 -41.89 -0.51 9.48
C ASP A 425 -42.41 0.23 10.73
N ALA A 426 -43.56 -0.19 11.27
CA ALA A 426 -44.09 0.28 12.54
C ALA A 426 -43.24 -0.21 13.74
N ALA A 427 -42.69 -1.43 13.69
CA ALA A 427 -41.76 -1.93 14.71
C ALA A 427 -40.48 -1.07 14.77
N GLU A 428 -39.82 -0.88 13.62
CA GLU A 428 -38.64 -0.01 13.50
C GLU A 428 -38.94 1.45 13.92
N ALA A 429 -40.15 1.94 13.65
CA ALA A 429 -40.60 3.26 14.09
C ALA A 429 -40.82 3.36 15.60
N LEU A 430 -41.37 2.31 16.23
CA LEU A 430 -41.53 2.23 17.68
C LEU A 430 -40.18 2.21 18.40
N ASP A 431 -39.18 1.52 17.85
CA ASP A 431 -37.84 1.49 18.46
C ASP A 431 -37.14 2.87 18.40
N ARG A 432 -37.24 3.60 17.28
CA ARG A 432 -36.75 4.99 17.18
C ARG A 432 -37.49 5.94 18.13
N LEU A 433 -38.82 5.83 18.19
CA LEU A 433 -39.67 6.59 19.11
C LEU A 433 -39.28 6.32 20.58
N ASN A 434 -39.06 5.05 20.91
CA ASN A 434 -38.70 4.62 22.25
C ASN A 434 -37.29 5.07 22.64
N GLU A 435 -36.32 5.10 21.72
CA GLU A 435 -34.99 5.66 21.99
C GLU A 435 -35.07 7.15 22.39
N ALA A 436 -35.84 7.95 21.65
CA ALA A 436 -36.07 9.36 21.96
C ALA A 436 -36.80 9.55 23.29
N TYR A 437 -37.88 8.80 23.53
CA TYR A 437 -38.59 8.81 24.81
C TYR A 437 -37.68 8.41 25.98
N ARG A 438 -36.81 7.42 25.79
CA ARG A 438 -35.83 6.97 26.80
C ARG A 438 -34.80 8.07 27.10
N ALA A 439 -34.38 8.85 26.10
CA ALA A 439 -33.47 9.97 26.29
C ALA A 439 -34.10 11.11 27.14
N ASP A 440 -35.35 11.47 26.86
CA ASP A 440 -36.06 12.57 27.55
C ASP A 440 -36.66 12.17 28.91
N VAL A 441 -37.17 10.95 29.03
CA VAL A 441 -37.97 10.48 30.19
C VAL A 441 -37.19 9.50 31.08
N GLY A 442 -36.03 9.01 30.62
CA GLY A 442 -35.12 8.17 31.40
C GLY A 442 -35.56 6.72 31.59
N ARG A 443 -36.52 6.25 30.79
CA ARG A 443 -37.04 4.87 30.77
C ARG A 443 -37.71 4.57 29.42
N ASP A 444 -37.86 3.30 29.09
CA ASP A 444 -38.62 2.85 27.93
C ASP A 444 -40.14 3.10 28.05
N LEU A 445 -40.82 3.13 26.91
CA LEU A 445 -42.26 3.09 26.78
C LEU A 445 -42.80 1.75 27.31
N ASP A 446 -43.88 1.84 28.07
CA ASP A 446 -44.55 0.68 28.68
C ASP A 446 -45.54 0.12 27.65
N VAL A 447 -45.10 -0.80 26.77
CA VAL A 447 -45.96 -1.37 25.72
C VAL A 447 -46.90 -2.42 26.32
N VAL A 448 -48.21 -2.27 26.08
CA VAL A 448 -49.26 -3.10 26.70
C VAL A 448 -50.04 -3.95 25.69
N SER A 449 -50.14 -3.53 24.42
CA SER A 449 -50.70 -4.38 23.35
C SER A 449 -50.37 -3.84 21.96
N THR A 450 -49.88 -4.71 21.07
CA THR A 450 -49.63 -4.44 19.63
C THR A 450 -50.59 -5.24 18.73
N TYR A 451 -50.11 -6.14 17.85
CA TYR A 451 -50.95 -6.92 16.95
C TYR A 451 -51.95 -7.80 17.71
N ARG A 452 -53.22 -7.79 17.25
CA ARG A 452 -54.29 -8.64 17.81
C ARG A 452 -55.03 -9.36 16.70
N THR A 453 -55.16 -10.69 16.82
CA THR A 453 -55.84 -11.52 15.83
C THR A 453 -57.35 -11.25 15.81
N PHE A 454 -58.02 -11.71 14.74
CA PHE A 454 -59.47 -11.60 14.58
C PHE A 454 -60.23 -12.23 15.76
N ALA A 455 -59.73 -13.36 16.30
CA ALA A 455 -60.34 -14.05 17.42
C ALA A 455 -60.21 -13.26 18.73
N GLU A 456 -59.04 -12.67 19.00
CA GLU A 456 -58.80 -11.83 20.17
C GLU A 456 -59.59 -10.52 20.09
N GLN A 457 -59.66 -9.90 18.92
CA GLN A 457 -60.50 -8.71 18.69
C GLN A 457 -61.99 -9.05 18.86
N ALA A 458 -62.45 -10.24 18.46
CA ALA A 458 -63.83 -10.69 18.67
C ALA A 458 -64.13 -10.89 20.17
N ALA A 459 -63.26 -11.58 20.92
CA ALA A 459 -63.41 -11.77 22.36
C ALA A 459 -63.33 -10.45 23.15
N LEU A 460 -62.49 -9.50 22.70
CA LEU A 460 -62.45 -8.16 23.27
C LEU A 460 -63.73 -7.36 22.95
N ARG A 461 -64.29 -7.49 21.75
CA ARG A 461 -65.58 -6.86 21.37
C ARG A 461 -66.75 -7.45 22.15
N GLU A 462 -66.75 -8.75 22.45
CA GLU A 462 -67.78 -9.39 23.28
C GLU A 462 -67.71 -8.90 24.74
N SER A 463 -66.51 -8.81 25.30
CA SER A 463 -66.30 -8.37 26.69
C SER A 463 -66.35 -6.85 26.90
N ARG A 464 -66.05 -6.04 25.87
CA ARG A 464 -66.02 -4.56 25.91
C ARG A 464 -66.68 -3.94 24.65
N PRO A 465 -67.98 -4.15 24.40
CA PRO A 465 -68.64 -3.80 23.14
C PRO A 465 -68.75 -2.30 22.84
N SER A 466 -68.51 -1.44 23.83
CA SER A 466 -68.51 0.03 23.69
C SER A 466 -67.12 0.65 23.53
N LEU A 467 -66.04 -0.15 23.62
CA LEU A 467 -64.65 0.34 23.53
C LEU A 467 -63.94 -0.31 22.33
N ALA A 468 -63.88 -1.63 22.28
CA ALA A 468 -63.15 -2.33 21.23
C ALA A 468 -63.87 -2.25 19.87
N ALA A 469 -63.12 -2.02 18.79
CA ALA A 469 -63.64 -2.08 17.42
C ALA A 469 -64.21 -3.47 17.04
N PRO A 470 -65.08 -3.58 16.02
CA PRO A 470 -65.47 -4.88 15.46
C PRO A 470 -64.26 -5.69 14.94
N ALA A 471 -64.33 -7.01 15.05
CA ALA A 471 -63.31 -7.90 14.50
C ALA A 471 -63.19 -7.73 12.98
N GLY A 472 -61.96 -7.64 12.48
CA GLY A 472 -61.67 -7.31 11.07
C GLY A 472 -61.70 -5.81 10.73
N SER A 473 -61.77 -4.91 11.72
CA SER A 473 -61.75 -3.45 11.53
C SER A 473 -60.93 -2.67 12.57
N SER A 474 -59.95 -3.34 13.20
CA SER A 474 -59.13 -2.78 14.28
C SER A 474 -57.71 -2.53 13.78
N ASN A 475 -57.10 -1.37 14.04
CA ASN A 475 -55.73 -1.10 13.54
C ASN A 475 -54.65 -1.94 14.24
N HIS A 476 -54.94 -2.51 15.42
CA HIS A 476 -54.17 -3.63 15.98
C HIS A 476 -54.20 -4.87 15.07
N GLY A 477 -55.34 -5.18 14.45
CA GLY A 477 -55.47 -6.26 13.46
C GLY A 477 -54.77 -5.98 12.13
N ALA A 478 -54.37 -4.73 11.87
CA ALA A 478 -53.50 -4.37 10.76
C ALA A 478 -52.00 -4.34 11.15
N GLY A 479 -51.67 -4.57 12.43
CA GLY A 479 -50.29 -4.54 12.93
C GLY A 479 -49.68 -3.14 13.02
N ILE A 480 -50.49 -2.08 12.99
CA ILE A 480 -50.04 -0.68 12.97
C ILE A 480 -50.52 0.13 14.18
N ALA A 481 -50.96 -0.50 15.26
CA ALA A 481 -51.42 0.19 16.46
C ALA A 481 -50.81 -0.38 17.74
N VAL A 482 -50.62 0.48 18.73
CA VAL A 482 -50.02 0.18 20.03
C VAL A 482 -50.80 0.84 21.17
N ASP A 483 -51.00 0.11 22.25
CA ASP A 483 -51.53 0.62 23.53
C ASP A 483 -50.38 0.77 24.55
N PHE A 484 -50.26 1.94 25.20
CA PHE A 484 -49.19 2.24 26.18
C PHE A 484 -49.65 2.40 27.63
N GLY A 485 -48.89 1.82 28.56
CA GLY A 485 -49.08 1.87 30.01
C GLY A 485 -48.70 3.20 30.65
N GLY A 486 -49.50 3.63 31.63
CA GLY A 486 -49.30 4.89 32.36
C GLY A 486 -49.62 6.16 31.57
N PHE A 487 -50.35 6.05 30.46
CA PHE A 487 -50.74 7.20 29.62
C PHE A 487 -51.98 7.97 30.11
N GLY A 488 -52.85 7.31 30.89
CA GLY A 488 -54.05 7.91 31.48
C GLY A 488 -55.18 6.90 31.62
N GLY A 489 -56.25 7.29 32.30
CA GLY A 489 -57.54 6.60 32.24
C GLY A 489 -58.36 7.02 31.01
N LEU A 490 -59.51 6.37 30.79
CA LEU A 490 -60.43 6.74 29.70
C LEU A 490 -60.89 8.20 29.88
N GLY A 491 -60.53 9.07 28.94
CA GLY A 491 -60.77 10.52 28.99
C GLY A 491 -59.77 11.35 29.79
N ASP A 492 -58.74 10.75 30.40
CA ASP A 492 -57.70 11.47 31.16
C ASP A 492 -56.43 11.67 30.35
N PHE A 493 -56.34 12.86 29.75
CA PHE A 493 -55.22 13.31 28.92
C PHE A 493 -54.15 14.10 29.70
N SER A 494 -54.15 14.03 31.04
CA SER A 494 -53.30 14.89 31.88
C SER A 494 -51.85 14.40 32.05
N SER A 495 -51.57 13.12 31.74
CA SER A 495 -50.28 12.49 32.01
C SER A 495 -49.11 13.19 31.30
N ARG A 496 -47.89 12.98 31.81
CA ARG A 496 -46.67 13.46 31.12
C ARG A 496 -46.42 12.66 29.84
N ASN A 497 -46.62 11.34 29.88
CA ASN A 497 -46.30 10.44 28.78
C ASN A 497 -47.19 10.73 27.56
N TYR A 498 -48.49 10.95 27.77
CA TYR A 498 -49.42 11.37 26.71
C TYR A 498 -48.98 12.68 26.05
N ARG A 499 -48.68 13.71 26.85
CA ARG A 499 -48.27 15.02 26.30
C ARG A 499 -46.95 14.95 25.53
N TRP A 500 -45.97 14.19 26.03
CA TRP A 500 -44.74 13.95 25.28
C TRP A 500 -45.01 13.27 23.94
N MET A 501 -45.90 12.28 23.87
CA MET A 501 -46.28 11.65 22.60
C MET A 501 -47.06 12.58 21.67
N VAL A 502 -47.89 13.49 22.19
CA VAL A 502 -48.55 14.54 21.39
C VAL A 502 -47.54 15.53 20.81
N GLU A 503 -46.46 15.82 21.55
CA GLU A 503 -45.40 16.75 21.15
C GLU A 503 -44.40 16.10 20.16
N ASN A 504 -44.10 14.79 20.26
CA ASN A 504 -43.00 14.14 19.55
C ASN A 504 -43.40 12.94 18.67
N GLY A 505 -44.52 12.25 18.93
CA GLY A 505 -44.85 10.97 18.31
C GLY A 505 -44.95 11.01 16.78
N ALA A 506 -45.43 12.13 16.24
CA ALA A 506 -45.58 12.35 14.80
C ALA A 506 -44.24 12.37 14.04
N GLU A 507 -43.12 12.78 14.67
CA GLU A 507 -41.78 12.73 14.06
C GLU A 507 -41.36 11.28 13.74
N TYR A 508 -41.84 10.33 14.53
CA TYR A 508 -41.62 8.89 14.34
C TYR A 508 -42.78 8.21 13.60
N GLY A 509 -43.75 8.98 13.09
CA GLY A 509 -44.90 8.47 12.35
C GLY A 509 -46.02 7.87 13.21
N TRP A 510 -46.02 8.10 14.52
CA TRP A 510 -47.04 7.61 15.46
C TRP A 510 -48.03 8.72 15.86
N TYR A 511 -49.31 8.50 15.61
CA TYR A 511 -50.38 9.51 15.73
C TYR A 511 -51.46 9.07 16.74
N HIS A 512 -52.03 10.04 17.46
CA HIS A 512 -53.20 9.81 18.32
C HIS A 512 -54.49 9.98 17.48
N PRO A 513 -55.31 8.95 17.27
CA PRO A 513 -56.43 9.03 16.33
C PRO A 513 -57.44 10.13 16.70
N ARG A 514 -57.82 10.97 15.72
CA ARG A 514 -58.65 12.17 15.93
C ARG A 514 -60.00 11.87 16.60
N VAL A 515 -60.56 10.69 16.40
CA VAL A 515 -61.82 10.26 17.04
C VAL A 515 -61.65 9.90 18.52
N MET A 516 -60.42 9.67 19.01
CA MET A 516 -60.07 9.35 20.40
C MET A 516 -59.44 10.52 21.15
N GLN A 517 -59.12 11.62 20.46
CA GLN A 517 -58.63 12.88 21.04
C GLN A 517 -59.69 13.60 21.91
N PRO A 518 -59.30 14.54 22.79
CA PRO A 518 -60.24 15.39 23.53
C PRO A 518 -61.30 16.04 22.63
N GLY A 519 -62.58 15.70 22.83
CA GLY A 519 -63.69 16.19 22.00
C GLY A 519 -63.98 15.35 20.74
N GLY A 520 -63.28 14.23 20.55
CA GLY A 520 -63.57 13.22 19.54
C GLY A 520 -64.91 12.49 19.76
N SER A 521 -65.30 11.68 18.77
CA SER A 521 -66.60 10.98 18.71
C SER A 521 -66.55 9.52 19.15
N GLY A 522 -65.37 8.97 19.41
CA GLY A 522 -65.16 7.59 19.85
C GLY A 522 -64.82 7.47 21.34
N PRO A 523 -64.37 6.28 21.78
CA PRO A 523 -63.71 6.10 23.06
C PRO A 523 -62.51 7.06 23.21
N LEU A 524 -62.41 7.74 24.35
CA LEU A 524 -61.38 8.74 24.59
C LEU A 524 -60.12 8.10 25.19
N GLU A 525 -59.30 7.48 24.34
CA GLU A 525 -58.22 6.57 24.76
C GLU A 525 -56.83 7.24 24.62
N PRO A 526 -56.23 7.77 25.71
CA PRO A 526 -54.91 8.43 25.67
C PRO A 526 -53.73 7.47 25.43
N TRP A 527 -53.94 6.18 25.69
CA TRP A 527 -52.91 5.14 25.54
C TRP A 527 -52.74 4.64 24.10
N HIS A 528 -53.70 4.90 23.22
CA HIS A 528 -53.81 4.24 21.93
C HIS A 528 -53.18 5.08 20.81
N TRP A 529 -52.18 4.54 20.10
CA TRP A 529 -51.44 5.25 19.04
C TRP A 529 -51.33 4.39 17.78
N GLU A 530 -51.36 5.04 16.63
CA GLU A 530 -51.39 4.39 15.32
C GLU A 530 -50.25 4.88 14.42
N TYR A 531 -49.61 3.96 13.71
CA TYR A 531 -48.51 4.26 12.79
C TYR A 531 -49.04 4.58 11.39
N GLY A 532 -48.62 5.72 10.85
CA GLY A 532 -48.88 6.12 9.46
C GLY A 532 -50.31 6.56 9.14
N THR A 533 -51.17 6.81 10.14
CA THR A 533 -52.60 7.17 9.94
C THR A 533 -52.88 8.69 9.93
N ASP A 534 -51.88 9.51 9.58
CA ASP A 534 -52.02 10.98 9.53
C ASP A 534 -53.24 11.43 8.70
N GLY A 535 -53.94 12.45 9.19
CA GLY A 535 -55.13 13.04 8.58
C GLY A 535 -56.48 12.36 8.85
N TYR A 536 -56.54 11.13 9.37
CA TYR A 536 -57.78 10.35 9.57
C TYR A 536 -58.56 10.64 10.87
#